data_AF-A0A955GG33-F1
#
_entry.id   AF-A0A955GG33-F1
#
_cell.length_a   1.000
_cell.length_b   1.000
_cell.length_c   1.000
_cell.angle_alpha   90.00
_cell.angle_beta   90.00
_cell.angle_gamma   90.00
#
_symmetry.space_group_name_H-M   'P 1'
#
loop_
_entity.id
_entity.type
_entity.pdbx_description
1 polymer ?
#
loop_
_entity_poly.entity_id
_entity_poly.type
_entity_poly.pdbx_seq_one_letter_code
_entity_poly.pdbx_strand_id
1 'polypeptide(L)'
;PQEALERELKEETGLSKTDFEFFTNPEQPRPRDTKTIILPMHLDVHSFDETHKHIDFTYLIRAKTAELKPQEGESTEICWFDIDEIRRLHKEGKVYRNILDICEWIFKNIDKL
;
A
#
# COMPACT_ATOMS: atom_id res chain seq x y z
N PRO A 1 8.82 3.46 -9.44
CA PRO A 1 7.83 2.93 -8.47
C PRO A 1 7.59 3.87 -7.28
N GLN A 2 8.62 4.25 -6.52
CA GLN A 2 8.44 5.13 -5.34
C GLN A 2 7.81 6.49 -5.70
N GLU A 3 8.26 7.16 -6.75
CA GLU A 3 7.68 8.44 -7.17
C GLU A 3 6.22 8.31 -7.62
N ALA A 4 5.86 7.18 -8.26
CA ALA A 4 4.48 6.88 -8.61
C ALA A 4 3.64 6.69 -7.35
N LEU A 5 4.08 5.84 -6.42
CA LEU A 5 3.41 5.63 -5.13
C LEU A 5 3.17 6.95 -4.37
N GLU A 6 4.18 7.81 -4.29
CA GLU A 6 4.07 9.11 -3.61
C GLU A 6 3.07 10.05 -4.32
N ARG A 7 2.95 9.94 -5.66
CA ARG A 7 1.95 10.68 -6.43
C ARG A 7 0.55 10.10 -6.23
N GLU A 8 0.36 8.79 -6.42
CA GLU A 8 -0.96 8.13 -6.27
C GLU A 8 -1.50 8.32 -4.85
N LEU A 9 -0.66 8.18 -3.80
CA LEU A 9 -1.08 8.47 -2.42
C LEU A 9 -1.57 9.91 -2.28
N LYS A 10 -0.90 10.87 -2.92
CA LYS A 10 -1.28 12.27 -2.83
C LYS A 10 -2.56 12.58 -3.62
N GLU A 11 -2.76 11.93 -4.76
CA GLU A 11 -3.94 12.07 -5.61
C GLU A 11 -5.15 11.41 -4.95
N GLU A 12 -5.08 10.10 -4.67
CA GLU A 12 -6.22 9.29 -4.22
C GLU A 12 -6.57 9.48 -2.74
N THR A 13 -5.62 9.86 -1.89
CA THR A 13 -5.84 9.92 -0.43
C THR A 13 -5.62 11.30 0.17
N GLY A 14 -4.93 12.18 -0.55
CA GLY A 14 -4.50 13.49 -0.05
C GLY A 14 -3.24 13.48 0.81
N LEU A 15 -2.72 12.30 1.18
CA LEU A 15 -1.51 12.17 2.01
C LEU A 15 -0.26 12.62 1.25
N SER A 16 0.51 13.53 1.85
CA SER A 16 1.80 13.98 1.32
C SER A 16 2.98 13.31 2.03
N LYS A 17 4.21 13.52 1.55
CA LYS A 17 5.42 12.87 2.11
C LYS A 17 5.66 13.15 3.59
N THR A 18 5.09 14.21 4.14
CA THR A 18 5.16 14.52 5.57
C THR A 18 4.16 13.73 6.41
N ASP A 19 3.12 13.19 5.77
CA ASP A 19 1.95 12.58 6.43
C ASP A 19 2.09 11.07 6.58
N PHE A 20 3.18 10.48 6.08
CA PHE A 20 3.47 9.07 6.24
C PHE A 20 4.96 8.80 6.39
N GLU A 21 5.29 7.54 6.63
CA GLU A 21 6.64 7.00 6.57
C GLU A 21 6.59 5.59 5.96
N PHE A 22 7.65 5.21 5.25
CA PHE A 22 7.76 3.89 4.67
C PHE A 22 8.25 2.88 5.70
N PHE A 23 7.61 1.72 5.73
CA PHE A 23 8.20 0.53 6.30
C PHE A 23 9.07 -0.14 5.24
N THR A 24 10.36 -0.29 5.54
CA THR A 24 11.33 -0.99 4.69
C THR A 24 12.20 -1.86 5.57
N ASN A 25 12.67 -2.99 5.03
CA ASN A 25 13.77 -3.71 5.65
C ASN A 25 14.99 -2.78 5.73
N PRO A 26 15.56 -2.51 6.92
CA PRO A 26 16.65 -1.56 7.09
C PRO A 26 17.97 -2.02 6.45
N GLU A 27 18.12 -3.32 6.17
CA GLU A 27 19.38 -3.88 5.66
C GLU A 27 19.38 -4.00 4.13
N GLN A 28 19.82 -2.93 3.48
CA GLN A 28 20.21 -2.97 2.07
C GLN A 28 21.67 -2.51 1.91
N PRO A 29 22.44 -3.11 1.00
CA PRO A 29 23.75 -2.57 0.64
C PRO A 29 23.57 -1.14 0.11
N ARG A 30 24.53 -0.27 0.47
CA ARG A 30 24.57 1.13 0.01
C ARG A 30 25.84 1.36 -0.79
N PRO A 31 25.87 0.97 -2.08
CA PRO A 31 27.00 1.25 -2.94
C PRO A 31 27.28 2.76 -3.01
N ARG A 32 28.57 3.12 -3.10
CA ARG A 32 28.97 4.51 -3.33
C ARG A 32 28.35 5.03 -4.63
N ASP A 33 28.03 6.32 -4.64
CA ASP A 33 27.50 7.03 -5.81
C ASP A 33 26.17 6.49 -6.34
N THR A 34 25.37 5.84 -5.48
CA THR A 34 24.02 5.35 -5.81
C THR A 34 22.98 5.89 -4.85
N LYS A 35 21.73 5.95 -5.31
CA LYS A 35 20.56 6.22 -4.47
C LYS A 35 19.83 4.91 -4.22
N THR A 36 19.86 4.44 -2.98
CA THR A 36 19.00 3.34 -2.54
C THR A 36 17.53 3.79 -2.60
N ILE A 37 16.68 2.97 -3.20
CA ILE A 37 15.23 3.18 -3.25
C ILE A 37 14.53 2.21 -2.29
N ILE A 38 13.31 2.54 -1.89
CA ILE A 38 12.51 1.64 -1.04
C ILE A 38 12.23 0.33 -1.79
N LEU A 39 12.38 -0.79 -1.09
CA LEU A 39 11.95 -2.09 -1.61
C LEU A 39 10.46 -2.29 -1.34
N PRO A 40 9.72 -2.88 -2.29
CA PRO A 40 8.36 -3.29 -2.02
C PRO A 40 8.36 -4.40 -0.94
N MET A 41 7.33 -4.40 -0.09
CA MET A 41 7.09 -5.47 0.87
C MET A 41 6.62 -6.75 0.17
N HIS A 42 5.90 -6.59 -0.94
CA HIS A 42 5.41 -7.70 -1.76
C HIS A 42 5.48 -7.33 -3.24
N LEU A 43 5.77 -8.32 -4.08
CA LEU A 43 5.77 -8.19 -5.53
C LEU A 43 4.99 -9.36 -6.11
N ASP A 44 3.96 -9.07 -6.88
CA ASP A 44 3.14 -10.10 -7.51
C ASP A 44 2.87 -9.82 -8.99
N VAL A 45 2.47 -10.88 -9.68
CA VAL A 45 1.95 -10.80 -11.05
C VAL A 45 0.57 -11.44 -11.07
N HIS A 46 -0.42 -10.69 -11.53
CA HIS A 46 -1.78 -11.17 -11.65
C HIS A 46 -2.39 -10.74 -12.98
N SER A 47 -3.44 -11.45 -13.39
CA SER A 47 -4.16 -11.10 -14.61
C SER A 47 -5.15 -10.00 -14.30
N PHE A 48 -5.08 -8.89 -15.03
CA PHE A 48 -6.10 -7.86 -15.02
C PHE A 48 -7.29 -8.32 -15.86
N ASP A 49 -7.00 -8.86 -17.05
CA ASP A 49 -7.96 -9.52 -17.94
C ASP A 49 -7.31 -10.70 -18.67
N GLU A 50 -8.00 -11.28 -19.65
CA GLU A 50 -7.52 -12.44 -20.43
C GLU A 50 -6.23 -12.16 -21.23
N THR A 51 -5.94 -10.90 -21.51
CA THR A 51 -4.87 -10.43 -22.40
C THR A 51 -3.81 -9.58 -21.68
N HIS A 52 -4.16 -9.01 -20.53
CA HIS A 52 -3.34 -8.06 -19.80
C HIS A 52 -3.01 -8.55 -18.38
N LYS A 53 -1.74 -8.43 -18.01
CA LYS A 53 -1.24 -8.76 -16.67
C LYS A 53 -0.60 -7.54 -16.04
N HIS A 54 -0.81 -7.39 -14.75
CA HIS A 54 -0.13 -6.39 -13.93
C HIS A 54 1.03 -7.02 -13.18
N ILE A 55 2.05 -6.20 -12.91
CA ILE A 55 3.08 -6.48 -11.92
C ILE A 55 2.94 -5.41 -10.85
N ASP A 56 2.52 -5.82 -9.66
CA ASP A 56 2.21 -4.90 -8.57
C ASP A 56 3.34 -4.88 -7.55
N PHE A 57 3.76 -3.67 -7.20
CA PHE A 57 4.78 -3.40 -6.20
C PHE A 57 4.06 -2.89 -4.95
N THR A 58 3.78 -3.77 -3.99
CA THR A 58 3.09 -3.38 -2.76
C THR A 58 4.08 -2.81 -1.75
N TYR A 59 3.81 -1.59 -1.29
CA TYR A 59 4.59 -0.92 -0.25
C TYR A 59 3.75 -0.79 1.02
N LEU A 60 4.41 -0.85 2.18
CA LEU A 60 3.78 -0.61 3.46
C LEU A 60 4.18 0.77 3.99
N ILE A 61 3.20 1.54 4.42
CA ILE A 61 3.41 2.86 5.03
C ILE A 61 2.71 2.94 6.38
N ARG A 62 3.23 3.78 7.27
CA ARG A 62 2.49 4.27 8.44
C ARG A 62 2.02 5.67 8.17
N ALA A 63 0.72 5.89 8.12
CA ALA A 63 0.17 7.24 8.12
C ALA A 63 0.34 7.88 9.51
N LYS A 64 0.63 9.17 9.53
CA LYS A 64 0.79 10.02 10.73
C LYS A 64 -0.46 10.85 11.02
N THR A 65 -1.46 10.75 10.15
CA THR A 65 -2.75 11.41 10.25
C THR A 65 -3.85 10.45 9.80
N ALA A 66 -5.04 10.62 10.35
CA ALA A 66 -6.24 9.93 9.90
C ALA A 66 -7.03 10.74 8.85
N GLU A 67 -6.63 12.01 8.62
CA GLU A 67 -7.32 12.89 7.68
C GLU A 67 -7.03 12.49 6.22
N LEU A 68 -8.09 12.23 5.45
CA LEU A 68 -8.05 11.87 4.04
C LEU A 68 -8.74 12.97 3.23
N LYS A 69 -8.09 13.40 2.14
CA LYS A 69 -8.56 14.47 1.24
C LYS A 69 -8.21 14.10 -0.21
N PRO A 70 -8.92 13.13 -0.81
CA PRO A 70 -8.75 12.80 -2.23
C PRO A 70 -8.88 14.04 -3.11
N GLN A 71 -8.14 14.08 -4.21
CA GLN A 71 -8.22 15.18 -5.17
C GLN A 71 -9.52 15.11 -6.00
N GLU A 72 -9.84 16.22 -6.66
CA GLU A 72 -11.00 16.28 -7.54
C GLU A 72 -10.84 15.28 -8.69
N GLY A 73 -11.86 14.43 -8.89
CA GLY A 73 -11.84 13.36 -9.90
C GLY A 73 -11.48 11.98 -9.34
N GLU A 74 -10.91 11.92 -8.13
CA GLU A 74 -10.58 10.66 -7.46
C GLU A 74 -11.76 10.06 -6.67
N SER A 75 -11.62 8.80 -6.27
CA SER A 75 -12.63 8.12 -5.45
C SER A 75 -12.82 8.85 -4.12
N THR A 76 -14.09 9.06 -3.75
CA THR A 76 -14.46 9.59 -2.43
C THR A 76 -14.76 8.48 -1.43
N GLU A 77 -14.80 7.23 -1.87
CA GLU A 77 -15.06 6.05 -1.04
C GLU A 77 -13.76 5.52 -0.42
N ILE A 78 -13.06 6.38 0.32
CA ILE A 78 -11.83 6.04 1.04
C ILE A 78 -12.05 6.17 2.55
N CYS A 79 -11.61 5.16 3.31
CA CYS A 79 -11.68 5.17 4.77
C CYS A 79 -10.68 4.19 5.39
N TRP A 80 -10.54 4.31 6.71
CA TRP A 80 -9.73 3.42 7.53
C TRP A 80 -10.56 2.21 7.95
N PHE A 81 -9.92 1.04 7.97
CA PHE A 81 -10.55 -0.21 8.37
C PHE A 81 -9.71 -0.93 9.42
N ASP A 82 -10.39 -1.57 10.37
CA ASP A 82 -9.78 -2.62 11.18
C ASP A 82 -9.78 -3.97 10.44
N ILE A 83 -9.07 -4.96 10.99
CA ILE A 83 -8.94 -6.27 10.35
C ILE A 83 -10.26 -7.05 10.30
N ASP A 84 -11.18 -6.83 11.23
CA ASP A 84 -12.46 -7.53 11.27
C ASP A 84 -13.44 -6.96 10.24
N GLU A 85 -13.39 -5.65 10.01
CA GLU A 85 -14.07 -4.97 8.90
C GLU A 85 -13.58 -5.49 7.55
N ILE A 86 -12.26 -5.60 7.35
CA ILE A 86 -11.68 -6.15 6.11
C ILE A 86 -12.14 -7.59 5.88
N ARG A 87 -12.12 -8.43 6.92
CA ARG A 87 -12.64 -9.82 6.85
C ARG A 87 -14.12 -9.87 6.49
N ARG A 88 -14.93 -8.97 7.03
CA ARG A 88 -16.36 -8.87 6.70
C ARG A 88 -16.53 -8.46 5.24
N LEU A 89 -15.84 -7.43 4.77
CA LEU A 89 -15.89 -6.98 3.38
C LEU A 89 -15.44 -8.06 2.40
N HIS A 90 -14.44 -8.87 2.77
CA HIS A 90 -14.05 -10.03 1.98
C HIS A 90 -15.18 -11.07 1.85
N LYS A 91 -15.88 -11.40 2.95
CA LYS A 91 -17.04 -12.30 2.93
C LYS A 91 -18.19 -11.76 2.07
N GLU A 92 -18.34 -10.44 2.00
CA GLU A 92 -19.29 -9.75 1.11
C GLU A 92 -18.84 -9.67 -0.35
N GLY A 93 -17.63 -10.16 -0.69
CA GLY A 93 -17.08 -10.12 -2.04
C GLY A 93 -16.52 -8.76 -2.47
N LYS A 94 -16.29 -7.84 -1.53
CA LYS A 94 -15.80 -6.47 -1.79
C LYS A 94 -14.28 -6.32 -1.67
N VAL A 95 -13.61 -7.29 -1.06
CA VAL A 95 -12.14 -7.31 -0.91
C VAL A 95 -11.62 -8.59 -1.54
N TYR A 96 -10.65 -8.48 -2.43
CA TYR A 96 -10.00 -9.63 -3.04
C TYR A 96 -9.20 -10.44 -2.02
N ARG A 97 -9.11 -11.76 -2.25
CA ARG A 97 -8.44 -12.69 -1.33
C ARG A 97 -6.97 -12.34 -1.08
N ASN A 98 -6.23 -11.97 -2.13
CA ASN A 98 -4.82 -11.58 -2.03
C ASN A 98 -4.63 -10.33 -1.14
N ILE A 99 -5.55 -9.36 -1.23
CA ILE A 99 -5.52 -8.17 -0.36
C ILE A 99 -5.78 -8.56 1.10
N LEU A 100 -6.76 -9.43 1.36
CA LEU A 100 -7.00 -9.95 2.70
C LEU A 100 -5.76 -10.66 3.28
N ASP A 101 -5.10 -11.51 2.49
CA ASP A 101 -3.91 -12.25 2.93
C ASP A 101 -2.77 -11.29 3.36
N ILE A 102 -2.57 -10.20 2.61
CA ILE A 102 -1.59 -9.14 2.95
C ILE A 102 -2.00 -8.43 4.24
N CYS A 103 -3.26 -8.00 4.36
CA CYS A 103 -3.75 -7.32 5.56
C CYS A 103 -3.60 -8.21 6.81
N GLU A 104 -4.02 -9.48 6.75
CA GLU A 104 -3.89 -10.41 7.88
C GLU A 104 -2.43 -10.63 8.28
N TRP A 105 -1.53 -10.71 7.29
CA TRP A 105 -0.10 -10.81 7.56
C TRP A 105 0.43 -9.56 8.27
N ILE A 106 0.05 -8.35 7.83
CA ILE A 106 0.45 -7.08 8.47
C ILE A 106 -0.02 -7.05 9.93
N PHE A 107 -1.32 -7.26 10.18
CA PHE A 107 -1.89 -7.19 11.53
C PHE A 107 -1.30 -8.26 12.46
N LYS A 108 -0.97 -9.46 11.94
CA LYS A 108 -0.30 -10.50 12.73
C LYS A 108 1.13 -10.14 13.11
N ASN A 109 1.80 -9.27 12.35
CA ASN A 109 3.21 -8.92 12.53
C ASN A 109 3.42 -7.45 12.93
N ILE A 110 2.36 -6.73 13.33
CA ILE A 110 2.42 -5.27 13.53
C ILE A 110 3.45 -4.84 14.57
N ASP A 111 3.71 -5.65 15.59
CA ASP A 111 4.73 -5.36 16.62
C ASP A 111 6.17 -5.49 16.10
N LYS A 112 6.36 -6.09 14.92
CA LYS A 112 7.66 -6.31 14.27
C LYS A 112 7.87 -5.38 13.07
N LEU A 113 6.85 -4.61 12.71
CA LEU A 113 6.85 -3.65 11.62
C LEU A 113 7.12 -2.27 12.21
#